data_AF-F3KYB6-F1
#
_entry.id   AF-F3KYB6-F1
#
_cell.length_a   1.000
_cell.length_b   1.000
_cell.length_c   1.000
_cell.angle_alpha   90.00
_cell.angle_beta   90.00
_cell.angle_gamma   90.00
#
_symmetry.space_group_name_H-M   'P 1'
#
loop_
_entity.id
_entity.type
_entity.pdbx_description
1 polymer ?
#
loop_
_entity_poly.entity_id
_entity_poly.type
_entity_poly.pdbx_seq_one_letter_code
_entity_poly.pdbx_strand_id
1 'polypeptide(L)'
;MDIDQRLQYGLVDEHSAKSQRHSRAVQKQQLIALLHDHDVWPDLAVPQACDEALCLAIYRFCAKGASPWVILQLDDLVGADTPVNIPGTFLEYDNWSRKLPGLDLADIQGPWSKLFEQLALDRASV
;
A
#
# COMPACT_ATOMS: atom_id res chain seq x y z
N MET A 1 -0.53 -11.34 5.91
CA MET A 1 0.64 -11.62 5.05
C MET A 1 1.94 -11.21 5.72
N ASP A 2 2.20 -9.92 5.98
CA ASP A 2 3.44 -9.47 6.63
C ASP A 2 3.61 -10.02 8.07
N ILE A 3 2.54 -9.98 8.88
CA ILE A 3 2.54 -10.51 10.25
C ILE A 3 2.76 -12.03 10.23
N ASP A 4 2.12 -12.72 9.29
CA ASP A 4 2.18 -14.18 9.18
C ASP A 4 3.57 -14.63 8.70
N GLN A 5 4.18 -13.91 7.76
CA GLN A 5 5.55 -14.14 7.33
C GLN A 5 6.55 -13.94 8.47
N ARG A 6 6.40 -12.87 9.25
CA ARG A 6 7.27 -12.61 10.41
C ARG A 6 7.14 -13.69 11.49
N LEU A 7 5.94 -14.21 11.71
CA LEU A 7 5.70 -15.33 12.61
C LEU A 7 6.36 -16.62 12.08
N GLN A 8 6.20 -16.90 10.78
CA GLN A 8 6.83 -18.06 10.12
C GLN A 8 8.36 -18.05 10.24
N TYR A 9 8.98 -16.86 10.16
CA TYR A 9 10.43 -16.70 10.32
C TYR A 9 10.89 -16.56 11.77
N GLY A 10 10.00 -16.71 12.75
CA GLY A 10 10.35 -16.60 14.17
C GLY A 10 10.73 -15.20 14.63
N LEU A 11 10.41 -14.16 13.85
CA LEU A 11 10.67 -12.75 14.18
C LEU A 11 9.68 -12.20 15.21
N VAL A 12 8.55 -12.87 15.38
CA VAL A 12 7.53 -12.58 16.39
C VAL A 12 6.97 -13.89 16.93
N ASP A 13 6.49 -13.89 18.16
CA ASP A 13 5.73 -15.00 18.73
C ASP A 13 4.23 -14.89 18.41
N GLU A 14 3.48 -15.93 18.75
CA GLU A 14 2.02 -15.98 18.51
C GLU A 14 1.24 -14.90 19.26
N HIS A 15 1.70 -14.55 20.47
CA HIS A 15 1.04 -13.52 21.27
C HIS A 15 1.17 -12.15 20.62
N SER A 16 2.38 -11.79 20.18
CA SER A 16 2.67 -10.57 19.44
C SER A 16 1.97 -10.54 18.09
N ALA A 17 1.96 -11.66 17.36
CA ALA A 17 1.24 -11.76 16.08
C ALA A 17 -0.27 -11.51 16.25
N LYS A 18 -0.90 -12.10 17.29
CA LYS A 18 -2.32 -11.86 17.61
C LYS A 18 -2.59 -10.39 17.91
N SER A 19 -1.76 -9.76 18.74
CA SER A 19 -1.89 -8.34 19.08
C SER A 19 -1.73 -7.45 17.84
N GLN A 20 -0.75 -7.72 16.98
CA GLN A 20 -0.54 -6.98 15.73
C GLN A 20 -1.72 -7.13 14.75
N ARG A 21 -2.33 -8.32 14.65
CA ARG A 21 -3.53 -8.53 13.82
C ARG A 21 -4.72 -7.71 14.34
N HIS A 22 -4.90 -7.63 15.66
CA HIS A 22 -5.93 -6.78 16.26
C HIS A 22 -5.67 -5.30 15.97
N SER A 23 -4.45 -4.80 16.18
CA SER A 23 -4.08 -3.42 15.85
C SER A 23 -4.28 -3.11 14.37
N ARG A 24 -3.92 -4.03 13.47
CA ARG A 24 -4.13 -3.88 12.03
C ARG A 24 -5.60 -3.73 11.67
N ALA A 25 -6.50 -4.48 12.31
CA ALA A 25 -7.93 -4.37 12.08
C ALA A 25 -8.46 -2.97 12.45
N VAL A 26 -8.04 -2.45 13.61
CA VAL A 26 -8.40 -1.09 14.05
C VAL A 26 -7.82 -0.02 13.12
N GLN A 27 -6.55 -0.14 12.74
CA GLN A 27 -5.89 0.80 11.83
C GLN A 27 -6.58 0.85 10.45
N LYS A 28 -7.03 -0.30 9.93
CA LYS A 28 -7.80 -0.35 8.67
C LYS A 28 -9.12 0.41 8.79
N GLN A 29 -9.84 0.26 9.90
CA GLN A 29 -11.08 1.02 10.15
C GLN A 29 -10.80 2.53 10.21
N GLN A 30 -9.73 2.93 10.89
CA GLN A 30 -9.33 4.34 11.00
C GLN A 30 -8.93 4.93 9.64
N LEU A 31 -8.18 4.17 8.82
CA LEU A 31 -7.83 4.59 7.47
C LEU A 31 -9.10 4.82 6.62
N ILE A 32 -10.05 3.89 6.64
CA ILE A 32 -11.29 4.02 5.86
C ILE A 32 -12.11 5.23 6.31
N ALA A 33 -12.26 5.45 7.61
CA ALA A 33 -12.90 6.65 8.14
C ALA A 33 -12.19 7.93 7.65
N LEU A 34 -10.86 7.95 7.67
CA LEU A 34 -10.07 9.10 7.23
C LEU A 34 -10.24 9.38 5.72
N LEU A 35 -10.26 8.34 4.89
CA LEU A 35 -10.50 8.46 3.45
C LEU A 35 -11.92 8.96 3.15
N HIS A 36 -12.90 8.49 3.93
CA HIS A 36 -14.28 8.95 3.84
C HIS A 36 -14.41 10.44 4.22
N ASP A 37 -13.81 10.85 5.32
CA ASP A 37 -13.85 12.25 5.80
C ASP A 37 -13.17 13.24 4.84
N HIS A 38 -12.35 12.77 3.89
CA HIS A 38 -11.69 13.58 2.85
C HIS A 38 -12.34 13.45 1.46
N ASP A 39 -13.54 12.89 1.38
CA ASP A 39 -14.33 12.73 0.16
C ASP A 39 -13.59 11.99 -0.96
N VAL A 40 -12.70 11.05 -0.61
CA VAL A 40 -12.00 10.19 -1.59
C VAL A 40 -12.46 8.74 -1.56
N TRP A 41 -13.28 8.36 -0.59
CA TRP A 41 -13.85 7.02 -0.46
C TRP A 41 -15.29 7.08 0.07
N PRO A 42 -16.27 6.40 -0.56
CA PRO A 42 -17.69 6.61 -0.23
C PRO A 42 -18.19 5.81 0.98
N ASP A 43 -17.52 4.71 1.34
CA ASP A 43 -18.05 3.74 2.30
C ASP A 43 -17.25 3.70 3.61
N LEU A 44 -17.92 3.58 4.75
CA LEU A 44 -17.26 3.38 6.05
C LEU A 44 -16.90 1.92 6.33
N ALA A 45 -17.43 0.97 5.54
CA ALA A 45 -17.13 -0.44 5.69
C ALA A 45 -15.72 -0.75 5.17
N VAL A 46 -14.93 -1.49 5.96
CA VAL A 46 -13.59 -1.90 5.54
C VAL A 46 -13.69 -2.91 4.40
N PRO A 47 -13.11 -2.63 3.22
CA PRO A 47 -13.11 -3.56 2.10
C PRO A 47 -12.34 -4.85 2.42
N GLN A 48 -12.80 -5.97 1.85
CA GLN A 48 -12.15 -7.27 2.04
C GLN A 48 -10.81 -7.38 1.31
N ALA A 49 -10.67 -6.67 0.18
CA ALA A 49 -9.47 -6.62 -0.63
C ALA A 49 -9.02 -5.17 -0.84
N CYS A 50 -7.73 -4.97 -1.10
CA CYS A 50 -7.20 -3.69 -1.57
C CYS A 50 -7.23 -3.71 -3.09
N ASP A 51 -8.37 -3.31 -3.67
CA ASP A 51 -8.53 -3.22 -5.11
C ASP A 51 -8.00 -1.88 -5.65
N GLU A 52 -8.04 -1.73 -6.98
CA GLU A 52 -7.58 -0.52 -7.67
C GLU A 52 -8.29 0.74 -7.18
N ALA A 53 -9.57 0.64 -6.81
CA ALA A 53 -10.36 1.77 -6.33
C ALA A 53 -9.87 2.24 -4.95
N LEU A 54 -9.63 1.31 -4.02
CA LEU A 54 -9.08 1.64 -2.72
C LEU A 54 -7.65 2.18 -2.82
N CYS A 55 -6.81 1.59 -3.68
CA CYS A 55 -5.47 2.13 -3.97
C CYS A 55 -5.55 3.57 -4.49
N LEU A 56 -6.42 3.84 -5.46
CA LEU A 56 -6.63 5.19 -5.99
C LEU A 56 -7.06 6.17 -4.89
N ALA A 57 -8.01 5.80 -4.03
CA ALA A 57 -8.43 6.65 -2.91
C ALA A 57 -7.27 6.99 -1.96
N ILE A 58 -6.42 6.01 -1.64
CA ILE A 58 -5.21 6.21 -0.82
C ILE A 58 -4.23 7.16 -1.52
N TYR A 59 -3.96 6.98 -2.82
CA TYR A 59 -3.06 7.87 -3.56
C TYR A 59 -3.58 9.30 -3.60
N ARG A 60 -4.88 9.48 -3.86
CA ARG A 60 -5.52 10.80 -3.88
C ARG A 60 -5.50 11.46 -2.51
N PHE A 61 -5.74 10.70 -1.44
CA PHE A 61 -5.59 11.19 -0.07
C PHE A 61 -4.17 11.72 0.20
N CYS A 62 -3.14 10.94 -0.15
CA CYS A 62 -1.75 11.38 -0.02
C CYS A 62 -1.44 12.60 -0.89
N ALA A 63 -1.97 12.67 -2.11
CA ALA A 63 -1.82 13.81 -3.02
C ALA A 63 -2.40 15.12 -2.45
N LYS A 64 -3.52 15.03 -1.72
CA LYS A 64 -4.16 16.17 -1.05
C LYS A 64 -3.47 16.60 0.26
N GLY A 65 -2.41 15.91 0.68
CA GLY A 65 -1.65 16.27 1.87
C GLY A 65 -0.77 17.51 1.66
N ALA A 66 -0.51 18.25 2.74
CA ALA A 66 0.35 19.45 2.73
C ALA A 66 1.86 19.16 2.51
N SER A 67 2.25 17.90 2.30
CA SER A 67 3.64 17.54 2.05
C SER A 67 4.11 18.03 0.68
N PRO A 68 5.32 18.63 0.59
CA PRO A 68 5.85 19.16 -0.66
C PRO A 68 6.13 18.10 -1.72
N TRP A 69 6.20 16.83 -1.33
CA TRP A 69 6.43 15.69 -2.22
C TRP A 69 5.46 14.56 -1.89
N VAL A 70 5.00 13.87 -2.94
CA VAL A 70 4.30 12.59 -2.85
C VAL A 70 5.06 11.59 -3.71
N ILE A 71 5.35 10.44 -3.12
CA ILE A 71 6.14 9.38 -3.74
C ILE A 71 5.25 8.16 -3.84
N LEU A 72 5.16 7.59 -5.05
CA LEU A 72 4.46 6.34 -5.30
C LEU A 72 5.48 5.23 -5.49
N GLN A 73 5.23 4.07 -4.90
CA GLN A 73 6.05 2.89 -5.16
C GLN A 73 5.55 2.18 -6.41
N LEU A 74 6.48 1.78 -7.27
CA LEU A 74 6.15 1.02 -8.47
C LEU A 74 5.46 -0.32 -8.13
N ASP A 75 5.83 -0.93 -7.01
CA ASP A 75 5.19 -2.12 -6.45
C ASP A 75 3.68 -1.92 -6.25
N ASP A 76 3.26 -0.79 -5.68
CA ASP A 76 1.84 -0.51 -5.47
C ASP A 76 1.10 -0.32 -6.79
N LEU A 77 1.74 0.36 -7.76
CA LEU A 77 1.17 0.62 -9.08
C LEU A 77 0.93 -0.65 -9.91
N VAL A 78 1.71 -1.71 -9.68
CA VAL A 78 1.51 -3.01 -10.32
C VAL A 78 0.80 -4.02 -9.41
N GLY A 79 0.40 -3.63 -8.21
CA GLY A 79 -0.30 -4.50 -7.25
C GLY A 79 0.58 -5.65 -6.72
N ALA A 80 1.88 -5.44 -6.57
CA ALA A 80 2.79 -6.45 -6.05
C ALA A 80 2.42 -6.84 -4.61
N ASP A 81 2.30 -8.13 -4.35
CA ASP A 81 1.88 -8.70 -3.08
C ASP A 81 3.04 -9.32 -2.29
N THR A 82 4.30 -9.11 -2.70
CA THR A 82 5.47 -9.66 -2.00
C THR A 82 6.48 -8.55 -1.70
N PRO A 83 7.01 -8.48 -0.46
CA PRO A 83 7.94 -7.42 -0.09
C PRO A 83 9.29 -7.62 -0.78
N VAL A 84 10.01 -6.53 -1.09
CA VAL A 84 11.40 -6.65 -1.58
C VAL A 84 12.38 -7.04 -0.46
N ASN A 85 12.01 -6.79 0.81
CA ASN A 85 12.85 -7.02 1.97
C ASN A 85 12.00 -7.25 3.23
N ILE A 86 12.42 -8.20 4.06
CA ILE A 86 11.86 -8.46 5.40
C ILE A 86 12.97 -8.21 6.43
N PRO A 87 12.91 -7.10 7.18
CA PRO A 87 13.92 -6.80 8.20
C PRO A 87 14.08 -7.91 9.23
N GLY A 88 15.32 -8.24 9.57
CA GLY A 88 15.65 -9.30 10.53
C GLY A 88 15.79 -10.69 9.92
N THR A 89 15.72 -10.83 8.60
CA THR A 89 16.02 -12.08 7.89
C THR A 89 17.36 -12.01 7.17
N PHE A 90 18.01 -13.16 6.99
CA PHE A 90 19.19 -13.36 6.17
C PHE A 90 18.97 -14.45 5.12
N LEU A 91 18.86 -15.72 5.53
CA LEU A 91 18.64 -16.85 4.61
C LEU A 91 17.18 -17.31 4.55
N GLU A 92 16.33 -16.78 5.43
CA GLU A 92 14.93 -17.15 5.56
C GLU A 92 14.06 -16.54 4.45
N TYR A 93 14.46 -15.36 3.94
CA TYR A 93 13.81 -14.67 2.84
C TYR A 93 14.85 -14.19 1.83
N ASP A 94 14.52 -14.32 0.55
CA ASP A 94 15.37 -13.87 -0.55
C ASP A 94 15.25 -12.34 -0.71
N ASN A 95 15.91 -11.61 0.20
CA ASN A 95 15.88 -10.16 0.23
C ASN A 95 16.61 -9.57 -0.99
N TRP A 96 16.12 -8.43 -1.49
CA TRP A 96 16.76 -7.62 -2.53
C TRP A 96 16.88 -8.27 -3.91
N SER A 97 16.21 -9.39 -4.13
CA SER A 97 16.27 -10.15 -5.40
C SER A 97 14.93 -10.18 -6.15
N ARG A 98 13.81 -9.88 -5.46
CA ARG A 98 12.47 -9.84 -6.05
C ARG A 98 12.42 -8.84 -7.21
N LYS A 99 11.99 -9.32 -8.38
CA LYS A 99 11.70 -8.50 -9.57
C LYS A 99 10.19 -8.29 -9.73
N LEU A 100 9.80 -7.35 -10.59
CA LEU A 100 8.40 -7.14 -11.00
C LEU A 100 8.16 -7.90 -12.33
N PRO A 101 7.70 -9.17 -12.28
CA PRO A 101 7.50 -9.95 -13.49
C PRO A 101 6.39 -9.33 -14.35
N GLY A 102 6.60 -9.34 -15.67
CA GLY A 102 5.60 -8.83 -16.62
C GLY A 102 5.58 -7.30 -16.77
N LEU A 103 6.47 -6.57 -16.08
CA LEU A 103 6.69 -5.14 -16.32
C LEU A 103 7.97 -4.93 -17.13
N ASP A 104 7.82 -4.48 -18.38
CA ASP A 104 8.90 -3.86 -19.14
C ASP A 104 8.78 -2.33 -19.04
N LEU A 105 9.87 -1.65 -18.68
CA LEU A 105 9.90 -0.20 -18.59
C LEU A 105 9.65 0.47 -19.96
N ALA A 106 9.95 -0.22 -21.07
CA ALA A 106 9.62 0.27 -22.40
C ALA A 106 8.12 0.42 -22.64
N ASP A 107 7.30 -0.38 -21.95
CA ASP A 107 5.84 -0.45 -22.14
C ASP A 107 5.05 0.38 -21.11
N ILE A 108 5.75 1.09 -20.21
CA ILE A 108 5.17 1.72 -19.02
C ILE A 108 4.37 3.01 -19.28
N GLN A 109 4.32 3.49 -20.52
CA GLN A 109 3.83 4.85 -20.83
C GLN A 109 2.30 5.00 -20.81
N GLY A 110 1.56 3.91 -20.95
CA GLY A 110 0.10 3.94 -21.11
C GLY A 110 -0.75 3.88 -19.83
N PRO A 111 -0.49 2.97 -18.87
CA PRO A 111 -1.50 2.58 -17.89
C PRO A 111 -1.77 3.64 -16.81
N TRP A 112 -0.78 4.46 -16.44
CA TRP A 112 -0.90 5.36 -15.27
C TRP A 112 -0.95 6.85 -15.61
N SER A 113 -0.99 7.23 -16.89
CA SER A 113 -1.06 8.64 -17.30
C SER A 113 -2.24 9.37 -16.64
N LYS A 114 -3.44 8.79 -16.72
CA LYS A 114 -4.64 9.32 -16.06
C LYS A 114 -4.52 9.41 -14.55
N LEU A 115 -3.87 8.41 -13.92
CA LEU A 115 -3.61 8.43 -12.48
C LEU A 115 -2.72 9.63 -12.14
N PHE A 116 -1.59 9.80 -12.82
CA PHE A 116 -0.66 10.89 -12.55
C PHE A 116 -1.26 12.28 -12.82
N GLU A 117 -2.07 12.42 -13.88
CA GLU A 117 -2.84 13.64 -14.15
C GLU A 117 -3.80 13.96 -12.99
N GLN A 118 -4.55 12.97 -12.52
CA GLN A 118 -5.47 13.13 -11.40
C GLN A 118 -4.74 13.53 -10.12
N LEU A 119 -3.61 12.89 -9.80
CA LEU A 119 -2.83 13.23 -8.61
C LEU A 119 -2.18 14.62 -8.71
N ALA A 120 -1.76 15.05 -9.91
CA ALA A 120 -1.27 16.40 -10.12
C ALA A 120 -2.35 17.46 -9.86
N LEU A 121 -3.60 17.20 -10.29
CA LEU A 121 -4.75 18.05 -9.98
C LEU A 121 -5.05 18.07 -8.49
N ASP A 122 -5.08 16.91 -7.83
CA ASP A 122 -5.31 16.83 -6.39
C ASP A 122 -4.23 17.62 -5.61
N ARG A 123 -2.95 17.56 -6.02
CA ARG A 123 -1.85 18.35 -5.42
C ARG A 123 -1.97 19.85 -5.64
N ALA A 124 -2.46 20.28 -6.79
CA ALA A 124 -2.64 21.71 -7.11
C ALA A 124 -3.81 22.35 -6.34
N SER A 125 -4.66 21.53 -5.70
CA SER A 125 -5.83 21.98 -4.94
C SER A 125 -5.58 22.19 -3.44
N VAL A 126 -4.35 21.92 -2.97
CA VAL A 126 -3.88 22.09 -1.58
C VAL A 126 -3.23 23.45 -1.40
#